data_AF-A0A2D5H3E3-F1
#
_entry.id   AF-A0A2D5H3E3-F1
#
_cell.length_a   1.000
_cell.length_b   1.000
_cell.length_c   1.000
_cell.angle_alpha   90.00
_cell.angle_beta   90.00
_cell.angle_gamma   90.00
#
_symmetry.space_group_name_H-M   'P 1'
#
loop_
_entity.id
_entity.type
_entity.pdbx_description
1 polymer ?
#
loop_
_entity_poly.entity_id
_entity_poly.type
_entity_poly.pdbx_seq_one_letter_code
_entity_poly.pdbx_strand_id
1 'polypeptide(L)'
;MKERTLYRIIALIFLIVVWTYWCPLLVAIVSKTMTQDEISDRVYIISQSAKTYIEEQNKLNSAIRELETKISIADSSELESFIEKYELLSNFAQNYSKRFHLAKYANSQTRHYYFVSYLALSVCLLFRIRNMRSTNEITQITHFHTKSILLGVTFYIFFHWSNWLRNSIFGHEERRLFSYAHFDVSPLGFIFQEIQTVGLMILAGYITCLFIIPFPPKEKDRRMNLDQAYIFSRDLKRKFEAWQIYSLLLILAFLPWTIFFWRIVLAIGESRYFASAVSIHVIWLLIWIVITIPIMKSFEHWHDFTASFASEQSPELMSKIQALEPVSKNMFILSASTGALSFIFPIAQSFF
;
A
#
# COMPACT_ATOMS: atom_id res chain seq x y z
N MET A 1 -15.82 30.61 -0.61
CA MET A 1 -15.82 29.12 -0.67
C MET A 1 -14.44 28.49 -0.87
N LYS A 2 -13.48 29.16 -1.54
CA LYS A 2 -12.11 28.62 -1.74
C LYS A 2 -11.32 28.43 -0.42
N GLU A 3 -11.50 29.33 0.55
CA GLU A 3 -10.75 29.31 1.82
C GLU A 3 -11.05 28.08 2.70
N ARG A 4 -12.32 27.74 2.92
CA ARG A 4 -12.69 26.58 3.78
C ARG A 4 -12.14 25.25 3.24
N THR A 5 -12.06 25.09 1.91
CA THR A 5 -11.46 23.90 1.30
C THR A 5 -9.95 23.88 1.51
N LEU A 6 -9.28 25.02 1.35
CA LEU A 6 -7.84 25.13 1.59
C LEU A 6 -7.47 24.79 3.04
N TYR A 7 -8.19 25.33 4.03
CA TYR A 7 -7.94 25.01 5.44
C TYR A 7 -8.13 23.52 5.76
N ARG A 8 -9.13 22.86 5.16
CA ARG A 8 -9.33 21.40 5.32
C ARG A 8 -8.18 20.59 4.72
N ILE A 9 -7.65 21.01 3.56
CA ILE A 9 -6.50 20.36 2.94
C ILE A 9 -5.27 20.52 3.83
N ILE A 10 -4.99 21.74 4.30
CA ILE A 10 -3.84 22.02 5.17
C ILE A 10 -3.94 21.21 6.48
N ALA A 11 -5.12 21.20 7.12
CA ALA A 11 -5.33 20.44 8.35
C ALA A 11 -5.13 18.94 8.15
N LEU A 12 -5.59 18.39 7.01
CA LEU A 12 -5.42 16.99 6.69
C LEU A 12 -3.94 16.64 6.41
N ILE A 13 -3.24 17.46 5.63
CA ILE A 13 -1.80 17.28 5.38
C ILE A 13 -1.03 17.35 6.70
N PHE A 14 -1.32 18.33 7.55
CA PHE A 14 -0.71 18.46 8.87
C PHE A 14 -0.96 17.21 9.71
N LEU A 15 -2.20 16.71 9.77
CA LEU A 15 -2.55 15.51 10.52
C LEU A 15 -1.81 14.28 9.99
N ILE A 16 -1.67 14.13 8.67
CA ILE A 16 -0.88 13.04 8.06
C ILE A 16 0.60 13.16 8.41
N VAL A 17 1.18 14.35 8.33
CA VAL A 17 2.59 14.59 8.66
C VAL A 17 2.85 14.28 10.13
N VAL A 18 1.99 14.76 11.03
CA VAL A 18 2.08 14.47 12.46
C VAL A 18 1.91 12.97 12.72
N TRP A 19 0.88 12.35 12.15
CA TRP A 19 0.60 10.93 12.32
C TRP A 19 1.72 10.03 11.79
N THR A 20 2.34 10.41 10.68
CA THR A 20 3.35 9.57 10.02
C THR A 20 4.77 9.83 10.51
N TYR A 21 5.12 11.07 10.86
CA TYR A 21 6.49 11.42 11.25
C TYR A 21 6.63 11.69 12.75
N TRP A 22 5.70 12.43 13.36
CA TRP A 22 5.83 12.78 14.78
C TRP A 22 5.56 11.60 15.70
N CYS A 23 4.53 10.79 15.44
CA CYS A 23 4.30 9.58 16.26
C CYS A 23 5.52 8.64 16.23
N PRO A 24 6.05 8.23 15.06
CA PRO A 24 7.26 7.41 15.00
C PRO A 24 8.51 8.06 15.59
N LEU A 25 8.65 9.39 15.47
CA LEU A 25 9.77 10.10 16.08
C LEU A 25 9.69 10.08 17.60
N LEU A 26 8.50 10.33 18.18
CA LEU A 26 8.27 10.22 19.61
C LEU A 26 8.53 8.80 20.11
N VAL A 27 8.14 7.78 19.33
CA VAL A 27 8.51 6.39 19.62
C VAL A 27 10.00 6.21 19.62
N ALA A 28 10.71 6.67 18.59
CA ALA A 28 12.16 6.52 18.52
C ALA A 28 12.88 7.21 19.70
N ILE A 29 12.35 8.33 20.17
CA ILE A 29 12.84 9.07 21.34
C ILE A 29 12.54 8.28 22.63
N VAL A 30 11.29 7.86 22.84
CA VAL A 30 10.85 7.14 24.06
C VAL A 30 11.45 5.74 24.14
N SER A 31 11.57 5.07 22.99
CA SER A 31 12.14 3.73 22.90
C SER A 31 13.65 3.72 23.02
N LYS A 32 14.32 4.89 23.19
CA LYS A 32 15.77 5.12 23.09
C LYS A 32 16.35 4.28 21.97
N THR A 33 16.46 4.80 20.74
CA THR A 33 17.04 4.10 19.57
C THR A 33 17.97 2.97 19.99
N MET A 34 17.42 1.74 20.10
CA MET A 34 18.16 0.70 20.80
C MET A 34 19.49 0.54 20.10
N THR A 35 20.58 0.62 20.86
CA THR A 35 21.89 0.38 20.26
C THR A 35 21.90 -1.04 19.71
N GLN A 36 22.78 -1.31 18.73
CA GLN A 36 22.90 -2.66 18.19
C GLN A 36 23.21 -3.68 19.29
N ASP A 37 23.86 -3.24 20.36
CA ASP A 37 24.17 -4.00 21.56
C ASP A 37 22.91 -4.29 22.43
N GLU A 38 22.01 -3.32 22.61
CA GLU A 38 20.74 -3.52 23.33
C GLU A 38 19.76 -4.42 22.55
N ILE A 39 19.78 -4.32 21.22
CA ILE A 39 19.01 -5.24 20.35
C ILE A 39 19.61 -6.64 20.43
N SER A 40 20.94 -6.75 20.41
CA SER A 40 21.65 -8.00 20.66
C SER A 40 21.17 -8.62 21.98
N ASP A 41 21.20 -7.89 23.09
CA ASP A 41 20.84 -8.39 24.43
C ASP A 41 19.35 -8.75 24.59
N ARG A 42 18.44 -8.15 23.83
CA ARG A 42 17.01 -8.51 23.85
C ARG A 42 16.67 -9.64 22.91
N VAL A 43 17.28 -9.65 21.72
CA VAL A 43 17.20 -10.77 20.78
C VAL A 43 17.86 -12.02 21.38
N TYR A 44 18.89 -11.83 22.23
CA TYR A 44 19.57 -12.84 23.04
C TYR A 44 18.62 -13.66 23.93
N ILE A 45 17.50 -13.06 24.35
CA ILE A 45 16.49 -13.72 25.20
C ILE A 45 15.50 -14.55 24.36
N ILE A 46 15.33 -14.25 23.07
CA ILE A 46 14.12 -14.68 22.33
C ILE A 46 14.43 -15.63 21.16
N SER A 47 15.62 -15.57 20.53
CA SER A 47 15.98 -16.59 19.54
C SER A 47 17.44 -16.99 19.63
N GLN A 48 17.67 -18.24 20.00
CA GLN A 48 18.99 -18.87 20.08
C GLN A 48 19.75 -18.79 18.75
N SER A 49 19.02 -18.83 17.63
CA SER A 49 19.54 -18.64 16.28
C SER A 49 20.11 -17.25 16.02
N ALA A 50 19.48 -16.18 16.49
CA ALA A 50 20.05 -14.84 16.35
C ALA A 50 21.24 -14.59 17.28
N LYS A 51 21.26 -15.24 18.47
CA LYS A 51 22.43 -15.23 19.35
C LYS A 51 23.63 -15.90 18.65
N THR A 52 23.43 -17.12 18.12
CA THR A 52 24.44 -17.82 17.33
C THR A 52 24.89 -16.96 16.15
N TYR A 53 23.96 -16.29 15.46
CA TYR A 53 24.28 -15.39 14.35
C TYR A 53 25.20 -14.22 14.76
N ILE A 54 24.84 -13.48 15.83
CA ILE A 54 25.63 -12.32 16.28
C ILE A 54 27.01 -12.77 16.77
N GLU A 55 27.07 -13.88 17.52
CA GLU A 55 28.34 -14.46 17.98
C GLU A 55 29.22 -14.92 16.81
N GLU A 56 28.66 -15.61 15.82
CA GLU A 56 29.37 -16.02 14.61
C GLU A 56 29.83 -14.82 13.79
N GLN A 57 29.00 -13.79 13.64
CA GLN A 57 29.37 -12.57 12.93
C GLN A 57 30.48 -11.81 13.65
N ASN A 58 30.44 -11.71 14.97
CA ASN A 58 31.49 -11.09 15.76
C ASN A 58 32.81 -11.86 15.69
N LYS A 59 32.75 -13.21 15.77
CA LYS A 59 33.92 -14.08 15.57
C LYS A 59 34.52 -13.89 14.17
N LEU A 60 33.67 -13.83 13.15
CA LEU A 60 34.08 -13.64 11.77
C LEU A 60 34.73 -12.28 11.54
N ASN A 61 34.12 -11.20 12.04
CA ASN A 61 34.69 -9.85 11.97
C ASN A 61 36.03 -9.74 12.73
N SER A 62 36.16 -10.42 13.87
CA SER A 62 37.42 -10.49 14.61
C SER A 62 38.50 -11.21 13.80
N ALA A 63 38.18 -12.34 13.18
CA ALA A 63 39.09 -13.09 12.31
C ALA A 63 39.52 -12.27 11.09
N ILE A 64 38.60 -11.51 10.49
CA ILE A 64 38.90 -10.59 9.38
C ILE A 64 39.89 -9.51 9.82
N ARG A 65 39.66 -8.86 10.97
CA ARG A 65 40.58 -7.84 11.51
C ARG A 65 41.96 -8.40 11.86
N GLU A 66 42.01 -9.63 12.39
CA GLU A 66 43.26 -10.33 12.66
C GLU A 66 44.04 -10.59 11.36
N LEU A 67 43.34 -11.00 10.29
CA LEU A 67 43.95 -11.19 8.97
C LEU A 67 44.42 -9.88 8.35
N GLU A 68 43.65 -8.79 8.46
CA GLU A 68 44.08 -7.45 8.01
C GLU A 68 45.38 -7.02 8.72
N THR A 69 45.49 -7.34 10.01
CA THR A 69 46.71 -7.07 10.79
C THR A 69 47.87 -7.96 10.36
N LYS A 70 47.62 -9.24 10.06
CA LYS A 70 48.66 -10.16 9.57
C LYS A 70 49.15 -9.78 8.17
N ILE A 71 48.24 -9.41 7.28
CA ILE A 71 48.55 -8.93 5.92
C ILE A 71 49.44 -7.69 5.96
N SER A 72 49.23 -6.78 6.92
CA SER A 72 50.03 -5.55 7.01
C SER A 72 51.47 -5.75 7.50
N ILE A 73 51.77 -6.90 8.12
CA ILE A 73 53.11 -7.23 8.66
C ILE A 73 53.77 -8.42 7.97
N ALA A 74 53.06 -9.13 7.08
CA ALA A 74 53.52 -10.34 6.43
C ALA A 74 54.60 -10.08 5.38
N ASP A 75 55.52 -11.03 5.22
CA ASP A 75 56.47 -11.05 4.11
C ASP A 75 55.81 -11.53 2.81
N SER A 76 56.53 -11.41 1.69
CA SER A 76 56.00 -11.76 0.38
C SER A 76 55.67 -13.24 0.20
N SER A 77 56.16 -14.12 1.08
CA SER A 77 55.95 -15.57 0.96
C SER A 77 54.64 -16.03 1.61
N GLU A 78 54.15 -15.32 2.63
CA GLU A 78 52.88 -15.64 3.32
C GLU A 78 51.69 -14.79 2.85
N LEU A 79 51.96 -13.66 2.18
CA LEU A 79 50.96 -12.66 1.79
C LEU A 79 49.81 -13.23 0.94
N GLU A 80 50.13 -14.07 -0.05
CA GLU A 80 49.13 -14.61 -0.99
C GLU A 80 48.11 -15.51 -0.29
N SER A 81 48.57 -16.36 0.63
CA SER A 81 47.72 -17.24 1.47
C SER A 81 46.80 -16.45 2.40
N PHE A 82 47.30 -15.35 3.00
CA PHE A 82 46.46 -14.51 3.86
C PHE A 82 45.41 -13.73 3.08
N ILE A 83 45.74 -13.25 1.87
CA ILE A 83 44.79 -12.60 0.97
C ILE A 83 43.68 -13.57 0.56
N GLU A 84 44.00 -14.78 0.14
CA GLU A 84 43.00 -15.79 -0.23
C GLU A 84 42.05 -16.09 0.93
N LYS A 85 42.60 -16.28 2.14
CA LYS A 85 41.79 -16.53 3.35
C LYS A 85 40.92 -15.33 3.73
N TYR A 86 41.43 -14.11 3.57
CA TYR A 86 40.67 -12.88 3.78
C TYR A 86 39.51 -12.79 2.80
N GLU A 87 39.75 -13.02 1.52
CA GLU A 87 38.71 -12.98 0.48
C GLU A 87 37.63 -14.04 0.74
N LEU A 88 38.01 -15.25 1.11
CA LEU A 88 37.05 -16.31 1.43
C LEU A 88 36.20 -15.96 2.66
N LEU A 89 36.81 -15.46 3.73
CA LEU A 89 36.09 -15.07 4.95
C LEU A 89 35.24 -13.81 4.75
N SER A 90 35.72 -12.84 3.95
CA SER A 90 34.97 -11.64 3.60
C SER A 90 33.76 -11.99 2.71
N ASN A 91 33.95 -12.85 1.71
CA ASN A 91 32.85 -13.37 0.88
C ASN A 91 31.85 -14.17 1.72
N PHE A 92 32.33 -14.99 2.66
CA PHE A 92 31.47 -15.69 3.60
C PHE A 92 30.72 -14.71 4.50
N ALA A 93 31.37 -13.68 5.06
CA ALA A 93 30.76 -12.65 5.89
C ALA A 93 29.70 -11.84 5.13
N GLN A 94 29.97 -11.49 3.88
CA GLN A 94 29.01 -10.82 3.02
C GLN A 94 27.81 -11.71 2.70
N ASN A 95 28.04 -12.99 2.41
CA ASN A 95 26.94 -13.94 2.16
C ASN A 95 26.15 -14.29 3.42
N TYR A 96 26.80 -14.31 4.58
CA TYR A 96 26.21 -14.59 5.88
C TYR A 96 25.39 -13.40 6.38
N SER A 97 25.91 -12.17 6.25
CA SER A 97 25.16 -10.94 6.58
C SER A 97 23.97 -10.67 5.67
N LYS A 98 24.00 -11.11 4.41
CA LYS A 98 22.80 -11.13 3.54
C LYS A 98 21.68 -12.02 4.07
N ARG A 99 21.97 -12.98 4.95
CA ARG A 99 20.94 -13.86 5.55
C ARG A 99 20.21 -13.21 6.71
N PHE A 100 20.70 -12.10 7.28
CA PHE A 100 20.07 -11.49 8.44
C PHE A 100 19.99 -9.97 8.33
N HIS A 101 18.76 -9.45 8.31
CA HIS A 101 18.51 -8.02 8.16
C HIS A 101 17.92 -7.41 9.42
N LEU A 102 18.59 -6.39 9.96
CA LEU A 102 18.10 -5.57 11.07
C LEU A 102 17.51 -4.27 10.51
N ALA A 103 16.18 -4.14 10.47
CA ALA A 103 15.54 -2.95 9.93
C ALA A 103 15.37 -1.88 11.03
N LYS A 104 16.13 -0.77 11.00
CA LYS A 104 15.97 0.35 11.97
C LYS A 104 14.70 1.16 11.69
N TYR A 105 13.77 1.26 12.66
CA TYR A 105 12.48 1.98 12.48
C TYR A 105 12.66 3.47 12.16
N ALA A 106 13.54 4.16 12.88
CA ALA A 106 13.80 5.59 12.72
C ALA A 106 14.56 5.96 11.42
N ASN A 107 14.96 4.98 10.60
CA ASN A 107 15.50 5.19 9.25
C ASN A 107 14.83 4.26 8.22
N SER A 108 13.70 3.66 8.59
CA SER A 108 13.03 2.70 7.73
C SER A 108 12.34 3.40 6.57
N GLN A 109 12.50 2.84 5.38
CA GLN A 109 11.77 3.25 4.18
C GLN A 109 10.25 3.11 4.38
N THR A 110 9.80 2.26 5.30
CA THR A 110 8.38 2.04 5.62
C THR A 110 7.65 3.29 6.10
N ARG A 111 8.32 4.25 6.76
CA ARG A 111 7.68 5.54 7.13
C ARG A 111 7.31 6.35 5.89
N HIS A 112 8.17 6.37 4.88
CA HIS A 112 7.86 7.02 3.61
C HIS A 112 6.71 6.31 2.90
N TYR A 113 6.63 4.98 3.02
CA TYR A 113 5.53 4.19 2.46
C TYR A 113 4.20 4.54 3.13
N TYR A 114 4.14 4.54 4.46
CA TYR A 114 2.95 5.03 5.19
C TYR A 114 2.59 6.46 4.77
N PHE A 115 3.57 7.36 4.67
CA PHE A 115 3.31 8.76 4.35
C PHE A 115 2.66 8.92 2.99
N VAL A 116 3.23 8.28 1.97
CA VAL A 116 2.70 8.29 0.61
C VAL A 116 1.30 7.68 0.58
N SER A 117 1.07 6.56 1.27
CA SER A 117 -0.25 5.92 1.33
C SER A 117 -1.31 6.78 1.99
N TYR A 118 -1.00 7.34 3.17
CA TYR A 118 -1.90 8.25 3.85
C TYR A 118 -2.21 9.48 3.00
N LEU A 119 -1.17 10.11 2.44
CA LEU A 119 -1.34 11.29 1.60
C LEU A 119 -2.27 11.00 0.41
N ALA A 120 -2.02 9.92 -0.32
CA ALA A 120 -2.81 9.56 -1.49
C ALA A 120 -4.29 9.26 -1.14
N LEU A 121 -4.54 8.47 -0.09
CA LEU A 121 -5.90 8.16 0.35
C LEU A 121 -6.62 9.39 0.93
N SER A 122 -5.92 10.22 1.69
CA SER A 122 -6.46 11.48 2.21
C SER A 122 -6.83 12.45 1.09
N VAL A 123 -6.02 12.53 0.03
CA VAL A 123 -6.37 13.30 -1.18
C VAL A 123 -7.62 12.71 -1.86
N CYS A 124 -7.75 11.38 -1.97
CA CYS A 124 -8.98 10.74 -2.47
C CYS A 124 -10.21 11.19 -1.67
N LEU A 125 -10.10 11.15 -0.34
CA LEU A 125 -11.17 11.53 0.59
C LEU A 125 -11.61 12.98 0.35
N LEU A 126 -10.66 13.91 0.23
CA LEU A 126 -10.95 15.32 -0.04
C LEU A 126 -11.65 15.55 -1.38
N PHE A 127 -11.18 14.89 -2.44
CA PHE A 127 -11.82 14.96 -3.76
C PHE A 127 -13.28 14.48 -3.70
N ARG A 128 -13.54 13.41 -2.95
CA ARG A 128 -14.89 12.84 -2.82
C ARG A 128 -15.81 13.69 -1.94
N ILE A 129 -15.35 14.16 -0.78
CA ILE A 129 -16.11 15.06 0.09
C ILE A 129 -16.50 16.34 -0.66
N ARG A 130 -15.60 16.90 -1.48
CA ARG A 130 -15.91 18.09 -2.31
C ARG A 130 -17.07 17.85 -3.28
N ASN A 131 -17.20 16.62 -3.79
CA ASN A 131 -18.25 16.25 -4.74
C ASN A 131 -19.57 15.84 -4.05
N MET A 132 -19.54 15.51 -2.76
CA MET A 132 -20.75 15.27 -1.96
C MET A 132 -21.31 16.60 -1.45
N ARG A 133 -22.19 17.22 -2.24
CA ARG A 133 -22.67 18.59 -1.97
C ARG A 133 -24.14 18.71 -1.58
N SER A 134 -24.85 17.60 -1.38
CA SER A 134 -26.24 17.64 -0.95
C SER A 134 -26.63 16.31 -0.31
N THR A 135 -26.97 16.34 0.97
CA THR A 135 -28.27 15.89 1.51
C THR A 135 -28.29 16.10 3.02
N ASN A 136 -29.41 16.61 3.53
CA ASN A 136 -29.77 16.54 4.93
C ASN A 136 -29.98 15.07 5.28
N GLU A 137 -29.16 14.47 6.14
CA GLU A 137 -29.51 13.25 6.90
C GLU A 137 -28.39 12.89 7.88
N ILE A 138 -28.44 13.47 9.08
CA ILE A 138 -27.51 13.19 10.18
C ILE A 138 -27.50 11.68 10.53
N THR A 139 -28.61 10.98 10.32
CA THR A 139 -28.77 9.54 10.56
C THR A 139 -28.04 8.67 9.53
N GLN A 140 -27.89 9.13 8.28
CA GLN A 140 -27.08 8.41 7.28
C GLN A 140 -25.58 8.51 7.59
N ILE A 141 -25.16 9.60 8.23
CA ILE A 141 -23.75 9.87 8.56
C ILE A 141 -23.23 8.84 9.58
N THR A 142 -23.97 8.56 10.65
CA THR A 142 -23.53 7.59 11.68
C THR A 142 -23.45 6.17 11.11
N HIS A 143 -24.45 5.74 10.36
CA HIS A 143 -24.47 4.41 9.73
C HIS A 143 -23.33 4.26 8.69
N PHE A 144 -23.05 5.32 7.94
CA PHE A 144 -21.93 5.39 7.02
C PHE A 144 -20.58 5.23 7.73
N HIS A 145 -20.37 5.94 8.85
CA HIS A 145 -19.15 5.85 9.63
C HIS A 145 -18.95 4.45 10.23
N THR A 146 -20.00 3.87 10.81
CA THR A 146 -19.92 2.52 11.37
C THR A 146 -19.57 1.48 10.30
N LYS A 147 -20.20 1.54 9.12
CA LYS A 147 -19.87 0.66 7.99
C LYS A 147 -18.42 0.84 7.51
N SER A 148 -17.95 2.08 7.44
CA SER A 148 -16.58 2.42 7.04
C SER A 148 -15.55 1.86 8.01
N ILE A 149 -15.77 2.02 9.30
CA ILE A 149 -14.91 1.48 10.36
C ILE A 149 -14.92 -0.04 10.31
N LEU A 150 -16.09 -0.67 10.23
CA LEU A 150 -16.21 -2.14 10.16
C LEU A 150 -15.48 -2.72 8.94
N LEU A 151 -15.63 -2.08 7.79
CA LEU A 151 -14.92 -2.48 6.57
C LEU A 151 -13.40 -2.31 6.72
N GLY A 152 -12.97 -1.21 7.33
CA GLY A 152 -11.55 -0.99 7.62
C GLY A 152 -10.96 -2.00 8.60
N VAL A 153 -11.70 -2.36 9.65
CA VAL A 153 -11.33 -3.43 10.59
C VAL A 153 -11.25 -4.77 9.85
N THR A 154 -12.17 -5.04 8.92
CA THR A 154 -12.14 -6.24 8.08
C THR A 154 -10.88 -6.27 7.20
N PHE A 155 -10.53 -5.16 6.55
CA PHE A 155 -9.26 -5.06 5.79
C PHE A 155 -8.04 -5.25 6.69
N TYR A 156 -8.05 -4.68 7.90
CA TYR A 156 -6.96 -4.87 8.86
C TYR A 156 -6.79 -6.34 9.25
N ILE A 157 -7.88 -7.03 9.63
CA ILE A 157 -7.85 -8.46 9.96
C ILE A 157 -7.33 -9.27 8.76
N PHE A 158 -7.85 -9.00 7.56
CA PHE A 158 -7.44 -9.66 6.33
C PHE A 158 -6.00 -9.32 5.88
N PHE A 159 -5.43 -8.21 6.33
CA PHE A 159 -4.02 -7.90 6.10
C PHE A 159 -3.11 -8.53 7.17
N HIS A 160 -3.53 -8.54 8.44
CA HIS A 160 -2.73 -8.99 9.58
C HIS A 160 -2.83 -10.48 9.91
N TRP A 161 -3.81 -11.23 9.40
CA TRP A 161 -3.92 -12.66 9.71
C TRP A 161 -2.62 -13.42 9.39
N SER A 162 -1.93 -13.07 8.30
CA SER A 162 -0.65 -13.69 7.95
C SER A 162 0.46 -13.36 8.96
N ASN A 163 0.46 -12.15 9.54
CA ASN A 163 1.37 -11.80 10.63
C ASN A 163 1.05 -12.60 11.89
N TRP A 164 -0.23 -12.83 12.21
CA TRP A 164 -0.63 -13.67 13.33
C TRP A 164 -0.21 -15.13 13.12
N LEU A 165 -0.42 -15.69 11.93
CA LEU A 165 0.08 -17.03 11.60
C LEU A 165 1.61 -17.10 11.69
N ARG A 166 2.32 -16.08 11.21
CA ARG A 166 3.79 -16.01 11.32
C ARG A 166 4.27 -16.00 12.77
N ASN A 167 3.63 -15.21 13.62
CA ASN A 167 4.02 -15.07 15.02
C ASN A 167 3.58 -16.27 15.87
N SER A 168 2.50 -16.95 15.53
CA SER A 168 1.95 -18.07 16.32
C SER A 168 2.38 -19.45 15.82
N ILE A 169 2.25 -19.73 14.52
CA ILE A 169 2.49 -21.07 13.94
C ILE A 169 3.93 -21.20 13.47
N PHE A 170 4.45 -20.21 12.73
CA PHE A 170 5.81 -20.23 12.19
C PHE A 170 6.85 -19.59 13.12
N GLY A 171 6.50 -19.39 14.40
CA GLY A 171 7.36 -18.72 15.38
C GLY A 171 8.69 -19.45 15.62
N HIS A 172 8.77 -20.74 15.32
CA HIS A 172 9.95 -21.59 15.52
C HIS A 172 10.85 -21.74 14.30
N GLU A 173 10.45 -21.26 13.12
CA GLU A 173 11.31 -21.29 11.93
C GLU A 173 12.41 -20.22 12.02
N GLU A 174 13.62 -20.54 11.51
CA GLU A 174 14.76 -19.63 11.49
C GLU A 174 14.39 -18.28 10.85
N ARG A 175 14.31 -17.24 11.67
CA ARG A 175 13.95 -15.89 11.23
C ARG A 175 15.18 -15.21 10.62
N ARG A 176 15.10 -14.77 9.36
CA ARG A 176 16.15 -14.02 8.67
C ARG A 176 15.95 -12.51 8.76
N LEU A 177 14.71 -12.04 8.85
CA LEU A 177 14.41 -10.60 9.03
C LEU A 177 13.98 -10.28 10.47
N PHE A 178 14.74 -9.40 11.15
CA PHE A 178 14.39 -8.84 12.45
C PHE A 178 14.02 -7.37 12.28
N SER A 179 12.74 -7.06 12.48
CA SER A 179 12.21 -5.70 12.31
C SER A 179 11.32 -5.30 13.49
N TYR A 180 11.14 -3.99 13.69
CA TYR A 180 10.28 -3.43 14.75
C TYR A 180 8.80 -3.78 14.58
N ALA A 181 8.43 -4.39 13.44
CA ALA A 181 7.12 -4.97 13.20
C ALA A 181 6.87 -6.25 14.01
N HIS A 182 7.80 -6.66 14.88
CA HIS A 182 7.60 -7.76 15.81
C HIS A 182 7.62 -7.27 17.26
N PHE A 183 6.62 -7.73 18.01
CA PHE A 183 6.41 -7.36 19.41
C PHE A 183 7.58 -7.77 20.31
N ASP A 184 8.24 -8.88 19.99
CA ASP A 184 9.39 -9.42 20.72
C ASP A 184 10.64 -8.52 20.63
N VAL A 185 10.85 -7.85 19.49
CA VAL A 185 11.98 -6.92 19.29
C VAL A 185 11.69 -5.55 19.90
N SER A 186 10.53 -4.97 19.60
CA SER A 186 10.15 -3.65 20.10
C SER A 186 8.64 -3.55 20.31
N PRO A 187 8.14 -3.79 21.54
CA PRO A 187 6.70 -3.72 21.83
C PRO A 187 6.07 -2.39 21.46
N LEU A 188 6.75 -1.28 21.78
CA LEU A 188 6.26 0.06 21.43
C LEU A 188 6.27 0.27 19.92
N GLY A 189 7.39 -0.01 19.24
CA GLY A 189 7.47 0.11 17.78
C GLY A 189 6.38 -0.68 17.07
N PHE A 190 6.12 -1.90 17.54
CA PHE A 190 5.04 -2.76 17.08
C PHE A 190 3.67 -2.10 17.27
N ILE A 191 3.30 -1.69 18.48
CA ILE A 191 1.99 -1.09 18.78
C ILE A 191 1.73 0.13 17.87
N PHE A 192 2.73 0.99 17.68
CA PHE A 192 2.58 2.16 16.82
C PHE A 192 2.41 1.80 15.35
N GLN A 193 3.14 0.80 14.86
CA GLN A 193 2.97 0.29 13.51
C GLN A 193 1.57 -0.34 13.32
N GLU A 194 1.06 -1.07 14.31
CA GLU A 194 -0.31 -1.63 14.26
C GLU A 194 -1.34 -0.49 14.23
N ILE A 195 -1.18 0.54 15.07
CA ILE A 195 -2.07 1.73 15.08
C ILE A 195 -2.05 2.44 13.71
N GLN A 196 -0.88 2.62 13.10
CA GLN A 196 -0.77 3.18 11.75
C GLN A 196 -1.44 2.26 10.73
N THR A 197 -1.28 0.95 10.84
CA THR A 197 -1.94 0.05 9.89
C THR A 197 -3.45 0.08 10.03
N VAL A 198 -3.98 0.03 11.25
CA VAL A 198 -5.43 0.18 11.54
C VAL A 198 -5.95 1.49 10.96
N GLY A 199 -5.28 2.61 11.22
CA GLY A 199 -5.69 3.92 10.69
C GLY A 199 -5.71 3.95 9.17
N LEU A 200 -4.72 3.35 8.50
CA LEU A 200 -4.67 3.26 7.04
C LEU A 200 -5.82 2.41 6.50
N MET A 201 -6.11 1.27 7.13
CA MET A 201 -7.18 0.37 6.72
C MET A 201 -8.57 0.97 6.95
N ILE A 202 -8.78 1.71 8.05
CA ILE A 202 -10.01 2.49 8.28
C ILE A 202 -10.19 3.55 7.19
N LEU A 203 -9.13 4.26 6.82
CA LEU A 203 -9.19 5.25 5.74
C LEU A 203 -9.53 4.60 4.40
N ALA A 204 -8.94 3.44 4.09
CA ALA A 204 -9.27 2.65 2.91
C ALA A 204 -10.73 2.17 2.93
N GLY A 205 -11.22 1.67 4.06
CA GLY A 205 -12.63 1.28 4.26
C GLY A 205 -13.58 2.45 4.06
N TYR A 206 -13.23 3.63 4.60
CA TYR A 206 -14.01 4.86 4.41
C TYR A 206 -14.11 5.25 2.94
N ILE A 207 -13.00 5.27 2.21
CA ILE A 207 -12.98 5.55 0.77
C ILE A 207 -13.87 4.54 0.05
N THR A 208 -13.75 3.25 0.36
CA THR A 208 -14.55 2.20 -0.26
C THR A 208 -16.05 2.42 -0.06
N CYS A 209 -16.48 2.72 1.17
CA CYS A 209 -17.88 3.02 1.45
C CYS A 209 -18.41 4.24 0.68
N LEU A 210 -17.57 5.25 0.41
CA LEU A 210 -17.98 6.42 -0.40
C LEU A 210 -18.38 6.07 -1.84
N PHE A 211 -17.96 4.91 -2.35
CA PHE A 211 -18.31 4.40 -3.69
C PHE A 211 -19.36 3.29 -3.67
N ILE A 212 -19.66 2.70 -2.49
CA ILE A 212 -20.74 1.71 -2.33
C ILE A 212 -22.12 2.38 -2.30
N ILE A 213 -22.22 3.65 -1.90
CA ILE A 213 -23.50 4.37 -1.82
C ILE A 213 -24.24 4.26 -3.16
N PRO A 214 -25.48 3.72 -3.15
CA PRO A 214 -26.18 3.34 -4.36
C PRO A 214 -26.36 4.53 -5.29
N PHE A 215 -26.14 4.29 -6.58
CA PHE A 215 -26.65 5.17 -7.62
C PHE A 215 -28.15 5.28 -7.45
N PRO A 216 -28.73 6.47 -7.62
CA PRO A 216 -30.18 6.61 -7.59
C PRO A 216 -30.78 5.55 -8.51
N PRO A 217 -31.85 4.86 -8.08
CA PRO A 217 -32.46 3.81 -8.87
C PRO A 217 -32.76 4.35 -10.26
N LYS A 218 -32.56 3.52 -11.30
CA LYS A 218 -32.96 3.79 -12.68
C LYS A 218 -34.37 4.39 -12.64
N GLU A 219 -34.50 5.71 -12.72
CA GLU A 219 -35.79 6.31 -13.06
C GLU A 219 -36.14 5.68 -14.40
N LYS A 220 -37.27 4.97 -14.42
CA LYS A 220 -37.67 4.08 -15.51
C LYS A 220 -37.98 4.82 -16.81
N ASP A 221 -37.79 6.14 -16.86
CA ASP A 221 -37.91 6.92 -18.08
C ASP A 221 -36.74 6.61 -19.02
N ARG A 222 -36.92 5.53 -19.77
CA ARG A 222 -36.10 5.14 -20.93
C ARG A 222 -36.10 6.19 -22.05
N ARG A 223 -36.83 7.28 -21.90
CA ARG A 223 -36.96 8.36 -22.86
C ARG A 223 -36.23 9.60 -22.34
N MET A 224 -34.91 9.57 -22.37
CA MET A 224 -34.15 10.81 -22.20
C MET A 224 -34.25 11.63 -23.49
N ASN A 225 -34.62 12.90 -23.41
CA ASN A 225 -34.52 13.80 -24.58
C ASN A 225 -33.04 14.16 -24.86
N LEU A 226 -32.78 14.85 -25.98
CA LEU A 226 -31.40 15.21 -26.38
C LEU A 226 -30.68 16.05 -25.30
N ASP A 227 -31.40 16.95 -24.62
CA ASP A 227 -30.83 17.78 -23.55
C ASP A 227 -30.44 16.95 -22.33
N GLN A 228 -31.28 16.00 -21.94
CA GLN A 228 -30.99 15.03 -20.87
C GLN A 228 -29.82 14.13 -21.25
N ALA A 229 -29.74 13.68 -22.51
CA ALA A 229 -28.61 12.91 -23.01
C ALA A 229 -27.29 13.69 -22.96
N TYR A 230 -27.31 14.98 -23.32
CA TYR A 230 -26.16 15.88 -23.21
C TYR A 230 -25.73 16.05 -21.74
N ILE A 231 -26.68 16.29 -20.84
CA ILE A 231 -26.39 16.43 -19.39
C ILE A 231 -25.80 15.13 -18.84
N PHE A 232 -26.38 13.98 -19.20
CA PHE A 232 -25.94 12.67 -18.76
C PHE A 232 -24.54 12.34 -19.28
N SER A 233 -24.28 12.55 -20.58
CA SER A 233 -22.95 12.36 -21.18
C SER A 233 -21.89 13.20 -20.47
N ARG A 234 -22.16 14.49 -20.24
CA ARG A 234 -21.24 15.38 -19.53
C ARG A 234 -20.97 14.90 -18.09
N ASP A 235 -21.99 14.42 -17.38
CA ASP A 235 -21.82 13.88 -16.03
C ASP A 235 -21.03 12.56 -16.02
N LEU A 236 -21.30 11.67 -16.98
CA LEU A 236 -20.56 10.41 -17.16
C LEU A 236 -19.08 10.68 -17.48
N LYS A 237 -18.78 11.61 -18.38
CA LYS A 237 -17.40 12.03 -18.66
C LYS A 237 -16.70 12.52 -17.39
N ARG A 238 -17.34 13.38 -16.60
CA ARG A 238 -16.78 13.89 -15.34
C ARG A 238 -16.58 12.77 -14.31
N LYS A 239 -17.50 11.81 -14.21
CA LYS A 239 -17.36 10.63 -13.34
C LYS A 239 -16.18 9.76 -13.78
N PHE A 240 -16.01 9.56 -15.09
CA PHE A 240 -14.89 8.82 -15.65
C PHE A 240 -13.54 9.49 -15.34
N GLU A 241 -13.41 10.80 -15.59
CA GLU A 241 -12.22 11.59 -15.22
C GLU A 241 -11.90 11.47 -13.72
N ALA A 242 -12.92 11.58 -12.86
CA ALA A 242 -12.75 11.40 -11.43
C ALA A 242 -12.24 9.99 -11.08
N TRP A 243 -12.75 8.94 -11.72
CA TRP A 243 -12.29 7.58 -11.51
C TRP A 243 -10.87 7.31 -12.00
N GLN A 244 -10.43 7.95 -13.07
CA GLN A 244 -9.02 7.89 -13.47
C GLN A 244 -8.12 8.46 -12.37
N ILE A 245 -8.52 9.60 -11.79
CA ILE A 245 -7.81 10.21 -10.66
C ILE A 245 -7.82 9.28 -9.44
N TYR A 246 -8.96 8.70 -9.08
CA TYR A 246 -9.04 7.76 -7.95
C TYR A 246 -8.22 6.49 -8.19
N SER A 247 -8.21 5.96 -9.41
CA SER A 247 -7.39 4.80 -9.79
C SER A 247 -5.90 5.11 -9.65
N LEU A 248 -5.46 6.28 -10.12
CA LEU A 248 -4.08 6.74 -9.96
C LEU A 248 -3.70 6.90 -8.47
N LEU A 249 -4.56 7.52 -7.68
CA LEU A 249 -4.31 7.69 -6.24
C LEU A 249 -4.30 6.37 -5.48
N LEU A 250 -5.11 5.38 -5.88
CA LEU A 250 -5.03 4.02 -5.33
C LEU A 250 -3.70 3.35 -5.70
N ILE A 251 -3.23 3.47 -6.95
CA ILE A 251 -1.90 2.99 -7.34
C ILE A 251 -0.84 3.60 -6.43
N LEU A 252 -0.83 4.93 -6.27
CA LEU A 252 0.11 5.62 -5.39
C LEU A 252 -0.01 5.17 -3.92
N ALA A 253 -1.21 4.84 -3.46
CA ALA A 253 -1.41 4.39 -2.10
C ALA A 253 -0.86 2.99 -1.83
N PHE A 254 -0.98 2.07 -2.78
CA PHE A 254 -0.63 0.66 -2.60
C PHE A 254 0.73 0.25 -3.18
N LEU A 255 1.28 1.04 -4.12
CA LEU A 255 2.59 0.77 -4.75
C LEU A 255 3.75 0.69 -3.73
N PRO A 256 3.85 1.57 -2.70
CA PRO A 256 4.92 1.45 -1.72
C PRO A 256 4.91 0.12 -0.97
N TRP A 257 3.72 -0.37 -0.60
CA TRP A 257 3.53 -1.66 0.07
C TRP A 257 3.86 -2.84 -0.83
N THR A 258 3.45 -2.73 -2.09
CA THR A 258 3.77 -3.70 -3.13
C THR A 258 5.28 -3.86 -3.27
N ILE A 259 6.02 -2.77 -3.43
CA ILE A 259 7.49 -2.78 -3.52
C ILE A 259 8.10 -3.35 -2.24
N PHE A 260 7.61 -2.94 -1.07
CA PHE A 260 8.13 -3.40 0.22
C PHE A 260 8.02 -4.92 0.38
N PHE A 261 6.81 -5.48 0.23
CA PHE A 261 6.58 -6.90 0.46
C PHE A 261 7.25 -7.77 -0.59
N TRP A 262 7.15 -7.42 -1.87
CA TRP A 262 7.80 -8.21 -2.93
C TRP A 262 9.32 -8.17 -2.84
N ARG A 263 9.93 -7.05 -2.44
CA ARG A 263 11.37 -7.01 -2.18
C ARG A 263 11.78 -7.95 -1.04
N ILE A 264 10.99 -8.03 0.03
CA ILE A 264 11.26 -8.97 1.14
C ILE A 264 11.13 -10.43 0.65
N VAL A 265 10.09 -10.73 -0.12
CA VAL A 265 9.87 -12.09 -0.62
C VAL A 265 10.97 -12.51 -1.59
N LEU A 266 11.32 -11.65 -2.56
CA LEU A 266 12.20 -12.02 -3.67
C LEU A 266 13.67 -11.75 -3.40
N ALA A 267 14.01 -10.54 -2.97
CA ALA A 267 15.41 -10.15 -2.81
C ALA A 267 16.00 -10.65 -1.49
N ILE A 268 15.18 -10.73 -0.43
CA ILE A 268 15.60 -11.24 0.88
C ILE A 268 15.32 -12.75 1.02
N GLY A 269 14.40 -13.30 0.21
CA GLY A 269 14.04 -14.72 0.24
C GLY A 269 13.19 -15.10 1.45
N GLU A 270 12.43 -14.15 2.00
CA GLU A 270 11.59 -14.36 3.19
C GLU A 270 10.14 -14.68 2.79
N SER A 271 9.91 -15.96 2.44
CA SER A 271 8.62 -16.48 1.97
C SER A 271 7.46 -16.25 2.93
N ARG A 272 7.72 -16.08 4.23
CA ARG A 272 6.71 -15.80 5.26
C ARG A 272 5.97 -14.48 5.03
N TYR A 273 6.51 -13.57 4.22
CA TYR A 273 5.85 -12.32 3.84
C TYR A 273 4.97 -12.45 2.58
N PHE A 274 4.99 -13.60 1.91
CA PHE A 274 4.21 -13.84 0.69
C PHE A 274 2.70 -13.66 0.93
N ALA A 275 2.16 -14.22 2.00
CA ALA A 275 0.75 -14.07 2.33
C ALA A 275 0.36 -12.59 2.55
N SER A 276 1.20 -11.79 3.22
CA SER A 276 0.97 -10.35 3.36
C SER A 276 1.03 -9.62 2.02
N ALA A 277 1.97 -10.00 1.14
CA ALA A 277 2.08 -9.47 -0.22
C ALA A 277 0.82 -9.73 -1.03
N VAL A 278 0.26 -10.93 -0.95
CA VAL A 278 -1.01 -11.28 -1.61
C VAL A 278 -2.17 -10.52 -1.00
N SER A 279 -2.31 -10.50 0.33
CA SER A 279 -3.41 -9.84 1.02
C SER A 279 -3.54 -8.36 0.66
N ILE A 280 -2.43 -7.63 0.57
CA ILE A 280 -2.47 -6.20 0.21
C ILE A 280 -2.92 -5.97 -1.24
N HIS A 281 -2.56 -6.86 -2.17
CA HIS A 281 -3.03 -6.79 -3.57
C HIS A 281 -4.51 -7.11 -3.67
N VAL A 282 -4.98 -8.11 -2.91
CA VAL A 282 -6.41 -8.45 -2.86
C VAL A 282 -7.22 -7.28 -2.31
N ILE A 283 -6.79 -6.63 -1.22
CA ILE A 283 -7.45 -5.43 -0.69
C ILE A 283 -7.49 -4.33 -1.75
N TRP A 284 -6.35 -4.04 -2.37
CA TRP A 284 -6.26 -3.03 -3.43
C TRP A 284 -7.22 -3.34 -4.60
N LEU A 285 -7.25 -4.58 -5.08
CA LEU A 285 -8.11 -5.02 -6.17
C LEU A 285 -9.59 -4.88 -5.81
N LEU A 286 -9.99 -5.29 -4.61
CA LEU A 286 -11.36 -5.16 -4.13
C LEU A 286 -11.81 -3.69 -4.10
N ILE A 287 -10.97 -2.79 -3.58
CA ILE A 287 -11.27 -1.35 -3.58
C ILE A 287 -11.40 -0.83 -5.02
N TRP A 288 -10.49 -1.24 -5.91
CA TRP A 288 -10.53 -0.82 -7.31
C TRP A 288 -11.79 -1.30 -8.03
N ILE A 289 -12.24 -2.54 -7.79
CA ILE A 289 -13.51 -3.07 -8.32
C ILE A 289 -14.67 -2.21 -7.81
N VAL A 290 -14.72 -1.93 -6.51
CA VAL A 290 -15.79 -1.14 -5.89
C VAL A 290 -15.88 0.27 -6.50
N ILE A 291 -14.75 0.94 -6.76
CA ILE A 291 -14.79 2.27 -7.40
C ILE A 291 -15.18 2.21 -8.90
N THR A 292 -15.00 1.05 -9.54
CA THR A 292 -15.22 0.86 -10.99
C THR A 292 -16.68 0.51 -11.31
N ILE A 293 -17.35 -0.30 -10.48
CA ILE A 293 -18.77 -0.68 -10.63
C ILE A 293 -19.70 0.53 -10.92
N PRO A 294 -19.64 1.63 -10.14
CA PRO A 294 -20.32 2.90 -10.43
C PRO A 294 -20.33 3.35 -11.89
N ILE A 295 -19.17 3.27 -12.52
CA ILE A 295 -18.94 3.80 -13.85
C ILE A 295 -19.37 2.80 -14.91
N MET A 296 -19.09 1.52 -14.69
CA MET A 296 -19.62 0.46 -15.55
C MET A 296 -21.13 0.55 -15.67
N LYS A 297 -21.85 0.69 -14.55
CA LYS A 297 -23.31 0.86 -14.56
C LYS A 297 -23.76 2.12 -15.31
N SER A 298 -22.99 3.20 -15.23
CA SER A 298 -23.29 4.44 -15.95
C SER A 298 -23.06 4.29 -17.46
N PHE A 299 -22.02 3.55 -17.88
CA PHE A 299 -21.80 3.19 -19.28
C PHE A 299 -22.85 2.23 -19.83
N GLU A 300 -23.24 1.20 -19.06
CA GLU A 300 -24.35 0.31 -19.42
C GLU A 300 -25.63 1.12 -19.68
N HIS A 301 -25.93 2.08 -18.79
CA HIS A 301 -27.10 2.94 -18.97
C HIS A 301 -27.00 3.84 -20.21
N TRP A 302 -25.82 4.39 -20.50
CA TRP A 302 -25.56 5.12 -21.74
C TRP A 302 -25.82 4.24 -22.97
N HIS A 303 -25.28 3.02 -22.97
CA HIS A 303 -25.43 2.09 -24.08
C HIS A 303 -26.90 1.67 -24.28
N ASP A 304 -27.60 1.30 -23.20
CA ASP A 304 -29.05 1.01 -23.22
C ASP A 304 -29.83 2.16 -23.88
N PHE A 305 -29.53 3.40 -23.49
CA PHE A 305 -30.15 4.60 -24.03
C PHE A 305 -29.83 4.81 -25.52
N THR A 306 -28.56 4.73 -25.92
CA THR A 306 -28.20 4.88 -27.34
C THR A 306 -28.83 3.80 -28.23
N ALA A 307 -28.97 2.57 -27.71
CA ALA A 307 -29.60 1.48 -28.42
C ALA A 307 -31.12 1.69 -28.61
N SER A 308 -31.83 2.22 -27.59
CA SER A 308 -33.25 2.54 -27.76
C SER A 308 -33.48 3.66 -28.78
N PHE A 309 -32.60 4.67 -28.82
CA PHE A 309 -32.68 5.74 -29.84
C PHE A 309 -32.37 5.23 -31.26
N ALA A 310 -31.49 4.24 -31.41
CA ALA A 310 -31.23 3.60 -32.70
C ALA A 310 -32.49 2.98 -33.31
N SER A 311 -33.36 2.42 -32.47
CA SER A 311 -34.59 1.78 -32.93
C SER A 311 -35.69 2.75 -33.37
N GLU A 312 -35.64 4.03 -32.98
CA GLU A 312 -36.70 5.03 -33.23
C GLU A 312 -36.51 5.86 -34.54
N GLN A 313 -35.53 5.50 -35.39
CA GLN A 313 -35.44 5.84 -36.84
C GLN A 313 -35.21 7.31 -37.28
N SER A 314 -34.42 8.14 -36.58
CA SER A 314 -33.84 9.35 -37.19
C SER A 314 -32.30 9.25 -37.29
N PRO A 315 -31.73 9.02 -38.49
CA PRO A 315 -30.28 9.00 -38.70
C PRO A 315 -29.59 10.30 -38.25
N GLU A 316 -30.27 11.44 -38.37
CA GLU A 316 -29.78 12.74 -37.94
C GLU A 316 -29.70 12.84 -36.41
N LEU A 317 -30.69 12.31 -35.69
CA LEU A 317 -30.67 12.29 -34.24
C LEU A 317 -29.59 11.32 -33.71
N MET A 318 -29.42 10.18 -34.39
CA MET A 318 -28.37 9.22 -34.06
C MET A 318 -26.96 9.83 -34.18
N SER A 319 -26.68 10.58 -35.25
CA SER A 319 -25.37 11.22 -35.42
C SER A 319 -25.10 12.25 -34.31
N LYS A 320 -26.13 13.01 -33.90
CA LYS A 320 -26.05 13.93 -32.76
C LYS A 320 -25.76 13.19 -31.46
N ILE A 321 -26.42 12.07 -31.18
CA ILE A 321 -26.19 11.26 -29.98
C ILE A 321 -24.80 10.62 -29.98
N GLN A 322 -24.32 10.12 -31.12
CA GLN A 322 -22.96 9.59 -31.26
C GLN A 322 -21.91 10.67 -31.02
N ALA A 323 -22.15 11.91 -31.46
CA ALA A 323 -21.28 13.04 -31.15
C ALA A 323 -21.24 13.39 -29.65
N LEU A 324 -22.22 12.92 -28.87
CA LEU A 324 -22.26 13.03 -27.42
C LEU A 324 -21.60 11.84 -26.71
N GLU A 325 -20.85 10.97 -27.38
CA GLU A 325 -20.14 9.89 -26.72
C GLU A 325 -19.24 10.45 -25.59
N PRO A 326 -19.49 10.11 -24.31
CA PRO A 326 -18.86 10.77 -23.18
C PRO A 326 -17.37 10.45 -23.10
N VAL A 327 -17.01 9.22 -23.48
CA VAL A 327 -15.66 8.66 -23.44
C VAL A 327 -15.58 7.61 -24.55
N SER A 328 -14.54 7.66 -25.37
CA SER A 328 -14.34 6.64 -26.39
C SER A 328 -14.08 5.28 -25.77
N LYS A 329 -14.64 4.22 -26.38
CA LYS A 329 -14.40 2.83 -25.97
C LYS A 329 -12.91 2.50 -25.79
N ASN A 330 -12.05 3.02 -26.69
CA ASN A 330 -10.60 2.80 -26.64
C ASN A 330 -9.97 3.42 -25.39
N MET A 331 -10.40 4.63 -25.00
CA MET A 331 -9.88 5.30 -23.80
C MET A 331 -10.28 4.55 -22.53
N PHE A 332 -11.52 4.03 -22.48
CA PHE A 332 -11.98 3.20 -21.37
C PHE A 332 -11.14 1.91 -21.27
N ILE A 333 -10.97 1.17 -22.37
CA ILE A 333 -10.18 -0.07 -22.41
C ILE A 333 -8.73 0.21 -21.99
N LEU A 334 -8.10 1.27 -22.52
CA LEU A 334 -6.73 1.62 -22.17
C LEU A 334 -6.59 1.96 -20.68
N SER A 335 -7.54 2.72 -20.12
CA SER A 335 -7.53 3.09 -18.70
C SER A 335 -7.74 1.88 -17.80
N ALA A 336 -8.70 1.01 -18.14
CA ALA A 336 -8.97 -0.22 -17.40
C ALA A 336 -7.79 -1.20 -17.48
N SER A 337 -7.18 -1.33 -18.66
CA SER A 337 -6.01 -2.20 -18.88
C SER A 337 -4.79 -1.68 -18.12
N THR A 338 -4.55 -0.36 -18.11
CA THR A 338 -3.48 0.25 -17.31
C THR A 338 -3.70 -0.03 -15.82
N GLY A 339 -4.94 0.11 -15.34
CA GLY A 339 -5.32 -0.26 -13.98
C GLY A 339 -5.01 -1.73 -13.69
N ALA A 340 -5.49 -2.65 -14.53
CA ALA A 340 -5.25 -4.09 -14.39
C ALA A 340 -3.76 -4.46 -14.41
N LEU A 341 -2.99 -3.90 -15.35
CA LEU A 341 -1.55 -4.13 -15.47
C LEU A 341 -0.78 -3.64 -14.24
N SER A 342 -1.24 -2.58 -13.56
CA SER A 342 -0.61 -2.13 -12.32
C SER A 342 -0.70 -3.15 -11.18
N PHE A 343 -1.68 -4.06 -11.19
CA PHE A 343 -1.78 -5.18 -10.26
C PHE A 343 -0.87 -6.35 -10.65
N ILE A 344 -0.81 -6.63 -11.96
CA ILE A 344 -0.13 -7.82 -12.47
C ILE A 344 1.39 -7.60 -12.52
N PHE A 345 1.84 -6.40 -12.92
CA PHE A 345 3.25 -6.14 -13.18
C PHE A 345 4.18 -6.46 -11.99
N PRO A 346 3.87 -6.04 -10.75
CA PRO A 346 4.73 -6.37 -9.59
C PRO A 346 4.78 -7.87 -9.29
N ILE A 347 3.67 -8.58 -9.54
CA ILE A 347 3.57 -10.02 -9.39
C ILE A 347 4.34 -10.72 -10.52
N ALA A 348 4.21 -10.27 -11.76
CA ALA A 348 4.92 -10.85 -12.90
C ALA A 348 6.43 -10.67 -12.77
N GLN A 349 6.89 -9.49 -12.35
CA GLN A 349 8.30 -9.23 -12.04
C GLN A 349 8.83 -10.16 -10.93
N SER A 350 7.96 -10.75 -10.12
CA SER A 350 8.37 -11.71 -9.10
C SER A 350 8.78 -13.08 -9.64
N PHE A 351 8.42 -13.40 -10.89
CA PHE A 351 8.68 -14.70 -11.53
C PHE A 351 9.80 -14.68 -12.57
N PHE A 352 10.30 -13.51 -12.97
CA PHE A 352 11.37 -13.31 -13.95
C PHE A 352 12.54 -12.58 -13.29
#